data_AF-A0A2G5LJP2-F1
#
_entry.id   AF-A0A2G5LJP2-F1
#
_cell.length_a   1.000
_cell.length_b   1.000
_cell.length_c   1.000
_cell.angle_alpha   90.00
_cell.angle_beta   90.00
_cell.angle_gamma   90.00
#
_symmetry.space_group_name_H-M   'P 1'
#
loop_
_entity.id
_entity.type
_entity.pdbx_description
1 polymer ?
#
loop_
_entity_poly.entity_id
_entity_poly.type
_entity_poly.pdbx_seq_one_letter_code
_entity_poly.pdbx_strand_id
1 'polypeptide(L)'
;MPLPSTFFGVRAKQLLVLVTLGCVAAYLLNNQDERTPENHALEAFIRSQEQVSEQVGAVLEIALVRQVVAYPAYGTPGYKRSLYAVEGERGRLLVTLKQLDGAQDVEVTQIRRP
;
A
#
# COMPACT_ATOMS: atom_id res chain seq x y z
N MET A 1 -47.62 18.65 -8.41
CA MET A 1 -47.89 17.19 -8.42
C MET A 1 -46.73 16.49 -7.72
N PRO A 2 -46.93 15.62 -6.71
CA PRO A 2 -45.82 14.96 -6.02
C PRO A 2 -45.24 13.87 -6.92
N LEU A 3 -43.93 13.91 -7.15
CA LEU A 3 -43.20 12.90 -7.90
C LEU A 3 -43.28 11.55 -7.17
N PRO A 4 -43.56 10.43 -7.88
CA PRO A 4 -43.59 9.11 -7.27
C PRO A 4 -42.21 8.78 -6.70
N SER A 5 -42.14 8.59 -5.37
CA SER A 5 -40.88 8.41 -4.61
C SER A 5 -40.45 6.94 -4.50
N THR A 6 -41.05 6.07 -5.31
CA THR A 6 -40.82 4.63 -5.36
C THR A 6 -40.29 4.24 -6.73
N PHE A 7 -39.03 3.85 -6.78
CA PHE A 7 -38.40 3.22 -7.95
C PHE A 7 -38.09 1.77 -7.57
N PHE A 8 -38.48 0.79 -8.40
CA PHE A 8 -38.19 -0.64 -8.17
C PHE A 8 -38.64 -1.19 -6.80
N GLY A 9 -39.77 -0.72 -6.25
CA GLY A 9 -40.27 -1.19 -4.95
C GLY A 9 -39.48 -0.67 -3.73
N VAL A 10 -38.47 0.18 -3.95
CA VAL A 10 -37.61 0.75 -2.90
C VAL A 10 -37.88 2.26 -2.82
N ARG A 11 -38.00 2.82 -1.61
CA ARG A 11 -38.18 4.28 -1.44
C ARG A 11 -36.88 4.99 -1.81
N ALA A 12 -36.98 6.15 -2.46
CA ALA A 12 -35.81 6.97 -2.84
C ALA A 12 -34.83 7.23 -1.68
N LYS A 13 -35.36 7.37 -0.45
CA LYS A 13 -34.55 7.49 0.78
C LYS A 13 -33.69 6.26 1.06
N GLN A 14 -34.20 5.06 0.82
CA GLN A 14 -33.46 3.81 1.02
C GLN A 14 -32.37 3.64 -0.04
N LEU A 15 -32.64 4.01 -1.30
CA LEU A 15 -31.61 4.01 -2.35
C LEU A 15 -30.47 4.98 -2.03
N LEU A 16 -30.80 6.18 -1.55
CA LEU A 16 -29.79 7.17 -1.14
C LEU A 16 -28.92 6.62 0.00
N VAL A 17 -29.52 5.98 1.01
CA VAL A 17 -28.79 5.35 2.10
C VAL A 17 -27.85 4.26 1.59
N LEU A 18 -28.32 3.36 0.73
CA LEU A 18 -27.49 2.29 0.17
C LEU A 18 -26.30 2.83 -0.64
N VAL A 19 -26.52 3.86 -1.45
CA VAL A 19 -25.45 4.50 -2.23
C VAL A 19 -24.43 5.13 -1.28
N THR A 20 -24.85 5.89 -0.28
CA THR A 20 -23.93 6.50 0.68
C THR A 20 -23.13 5.47 1.46
N LEU A 21 -23.77 4.38 1.91
CA LEU A 21 -23.11 3.31 2.64
C LEU A 21 -22.10 2.56 1.74
N GLY A 22 -22.46 2.32 0.48
CA GLY A 22 -21.58 1.73 -0.53
C GLY A 22 -20.36 2.60 -0.83
N CYS A 23 -20.56 3.92 -0.99
CA CYS A 23 -19.46 4.87 -1.19
C CYS A 23 -18.50 4.91 0.01
N VAL A 24 -19.04 4.92 1.25
CA VAL A 24 -18.20 4.92 2.47
C VAL A 24 -17.43 3.60 2.59
N ALA A 25 -18.07 2.46 2.34
CA ALA A 25 -17.41 1.17 2.36
C ALA A 25 -16.28 1.08 1.32
N ALA A 26 -16.54 1.52 0.08
CA ALA A 26 -15.53 1.56 -0.98
C ALA A 26 -14.36 2.49 -0.61
N TYR A 27 -14.65 3.67 -0.04
CA TYR A 27 -13.62 4.61 0.40
C TYR A 27 -12.73 4.01 1.50
N LEU A 28 -13.33 3.34 2.49
CA LEU A 28 -12.59 2.71 3.57
C LEU A 28 -11.72 1.54 3.08
N LEU A 29 -12.26 0.68 2.20
CA LEU A 29 -11.53 -0.45 1.64
C LEU A 29 -10.34 0.02 0.78
N ASN A 30 -10.53 1.02 -0.07
CA ASN A 30 -9.45 1.60 -0.87
C ASN A 30 -8.31 2.17 0.01
N ASN A 31 -8.65 2.77 1.16
CA ASN A 31 -7.66 3.30 2.10
C ASN A 31 -6.88 2.19 2.85
N GLN A 32 -7.47 0.99 2.96
CA GLN A 32 -6.81 -0.17 3.56
C GLN A 32 -5.82 -0.84 2.59
N ASP A 33 -6.06 -0.76 1.28
CA ASP A 33 -5.12 -1.28 0.27
C ASP A 33 -3.77 -0.54 0.28
N GLU A 34 -3.76 0.75 0.65
CA GLU A 34 -2.51 1.51 0.84
C GLU A 34 -1.80 1.15 2.16
N ARG A 35 -2.56 0.82 3.21
CA ARG A 35 -2.07 0.42 4.54
C ARG A 35 -2.22 -1.07 4.80
N THR A 36 -1.82 -1.90 3.83
CA THR A 36 -1.81 -3.34 4.07
C THR A 36 -0.81 -3.68 5.20
N PRO A 37 -1.10 -4.67 6.06
CA PRO A 37 -0.19 -5.10 7.12
C PRO A 37 1.20 -5.53 6.59
N GLU A 38 1.27 -5.97 5.34
CA GLU A 38 2.51 -6.22 4.62
C GLU A 38 3.37 -4.96 4.50
N ASN A 39 2.80 -3.81 4.15
CA ASN A 39 3.55 -2.55 4.04
C ASN A 39 4.12 -2.13 5.40
N HIS A 40 3.38 -2.30 6.49
CA HIS A 40 3.88 -2.01 7.84
C HIS A 40 5.03 -2.94 8.27
N ALA A 41 4.97 -4.22 7.91
CA ALA A 41 6.07 -5.15 8.15
C ALA A 41 7.32 -4.75 7.35
N LEU A 42 7.15 -4.31 6.10
CA LEU A 42 8.24 -3.83 5.24
C LEU A 42 8.86 -2.52 5.77
N GLU A 43 8.04 -1.59 6.28
CA GLU A 43 8.50 -0.36 6.92
C GLU A 43 9.31 -0.65 8.20
N ALA A 44 8.81 -1.56 9.04
CA ALA A 44 9.53 -2.00 10.24
C ALA A 44 10.85 -2.70 9.87
N PHE A 45 10.84 -3.52 8.81
CA PHE A 45 12.03 -4.15 8.28
C PHE A 45 13.05 -3.11 7.80
N ILE A 46 12.64 -2.13 7.00
CA ILE A 46 13.51 -1.01 6.57
C ILE A 46 14.12 -0.29 7.77
N ARG A 47 13.35 -0.03 8.82
CA ARG A 47 13.85 0.62 10.05
C ARG A 47 14.85 -0.25 10.81
N SER A 48 14.69 -1.57 10.78
CA SER A 48 15.61 -2.52 11.42
C SER A 48 16.93 -2.71 10.68
N GLN A 49 17.01 -2.30 9.41
CA GLN A 49 18.24 -2.38 8.64
C GLN A 49 19.26 -1.34 9.14
N GLU A 50 20.35 -1.82 9.72
CA GLU A 50 21.44 -0.99 10.24
C GLU A 50 22.04 -0.07 9.15
N GLN A 51 22.14 -0.56 7.92
CA GLN A 51 22.63 0.25 6.79
C GLN A 51 21.72 1.45 6.46
N VAL A 52 20.43 1.39 6.80
CA VAL A 52 19.49 2.51 6.63
C VAL A 52 19.73 3.52 7.74
N SER A 53 19.77 3.09 9.00
CA SER A 53 20.00 3.98 10.14
C SER A 53 21.38 4.66 10.11
N GLU A 54 22.42 3.98 9.62
CA GLU A 54 23.74 4.57 9.40
C GLU A 54 23.71 5.71 8.38
N GLN A 55 22.94 5.55 7.29
CA GLN A 55 22.94 6.50 6.17
C GLN A 55 21.98 7.67 6.37
N VAL A 56 20.79 7.43 6.93
CA VAL A 56 19.77 8.48 7.11
C VAL A 56 19.63 8.96 8.55
N GLY A 57 20.26 8.31 9.52
CA GLY A 57 20.08 8.63 10.94
C GLY A 57 18.73 8.12 11.45
N ALA A 58 18.08 8.90 12.32
CA ALA A 58 16.72 8.58 12.74
C ALA A 58 15.77 8.71 11.54
N VAL A 59 15.03 7.63 11.25
CA VAL A 59 14.04 7.60 10.16
C VAL A 59 12.84 8.43 10.57
N LEU A 60 12.56 9.49 9.81
CA LEU A 60 11.43 10.40 10.00
C LEU A 60 10.21 9.92 9.22
N GLU A 61 10.41 9.56 7.95
CA GLU A 61 9.34 9.16 7.04
C GLU A 61 9.78 8.00 6.14
N ILE A 62 8.85 7.10 5.85
CA ILE A 62 8.99 6.06 4.84
C ILE A 62 7.80 6.19 3.90
N ALA A 63 8.07 6.55 2.65
CA ALA A 63 7.04 6.74 1.63
C ALA A 63 7.19 5.71 0.52
N LEU A 64 6.12 4.99 0.19
CA LEU A 64 6.09 4.10 -0.97
C LEU A 64 6.05 4.95 -2.25
N VAL A 65 7.16 4.97 -2.99
CA VAL A 65 7.29 5.73 -4.24
C VAL A 65 6.70 4.95 -5.41
N ARG A 66 6.94 3.64 -5.44
CA ARG A 66 6.51 2.79 -6.56
C ARG A 66 6.34 1.36 -6.10
N GLN A 67 5.30 0.70 -6.62
CA GLN A 67 5.11 -0.73 -6.47
C GLN A 67 4.85 -1.35 -7.84
N VAL A 68 5.55 -2.44 -8.15
CA VAL A 68 5.39 -3.21 -9.37
C VAL A 68 5.10 -4.65 -9.00
N VAL A 69 3.98 -5.19 -9.48
CA VAL A 69 3.60 -6.59 -9.31
C VAL A 69 3.85 -7.32 -10.62
N ALA A 70 4.65 -8.37 -10.56
CA ALA A 70 4.84 -9.30 -11.65
C ALA A 70 4.02 -10.55 -11.35
N TYR A 71 2.96 -10.78 -12.12
CA TYR A 71 2.11 -11.96 -11.95
C TYR A 71 2.87 -13.24 -12.31
N PRO A 72 2.59 -14.37 -11.62
CA PRO A 72 3.22 -15.65 -11.92
C PRO A 72 2.95 -16.07 -13.36
N ALA A 73 3.97 -16.60 -14.02
CA ALA A 73 3.89 -17.22 -15.33
C ALA A 73 4.29 -18.69 -15.25
N TYR A 74 4.11 -19.46 -16.33
CA TYR A 74 4.38 -20.90 -16.33
C TYR A 74 5.81 -21.20 -15.81
N GLY A 75 5.89 -21.83 -14.64
CA GLY A 75 7.16 -22.19 -13.98
C GLY A 75 7.93 -21.06 -13.28
N THR A 76 7.39 -19.84 -13.20
CA THR A 76 8.01 -18.72 -12.49
C THR A 76 7.06 -18.12 -11.46
N PRO A 77 7.43 -18.08 -10.16
CA PRO A 77 6.62 -17.43 -9.14
C PRO A 77 6.54 -15.93 -9.44
N GLY A 78 5.38 -15.35 -9.15
CA GLY A 78 5.21 -13.90 -9.22
C GLY A 78 6.04 -13.22 -8.13
N TYR A 79 6.22 -11.91 -8.27
CA TYR A 79 6.90 -11.12 -7.26
C TYR A 79 6.36 -9.69 -7.21
N LYS A 80 6.40 -9.13 -6.01
CA LYS A 80 6.10 -7.74 -5.73
C LYS A 80 7.43 -7.02 -5.49
N ARG A 81 7.69 -5.98 -6.27
CA ARG A 81 8.86 -5.11 -6.12
C ARG A 81 8.40 -3.72 -5.69
N SER A 82 8.78 -3.33 -4.48
CA SER A 82 8.42 -2.06 -3.87
C SER A 82 9.64 -1.15 -3.75
N LEU A 83 9.48 0.12 -4.07
CA LEU A 83 10.48 1.17 -3.95
C LEU A 83 10.01 2.16 -2.88
N TYR A 84 10.76 2.26 -1.80
CA TYR A 84 10.51 3.18 -0.70
C TYR A 84 11.54 4.31 -0.71
N ALA A 85 11.06 5.54 -0.53
CA ALA A 85 11.88 6.67 -0.12
C ALA A 85 11.89 6.71 1.41
N VAL A 86 13.06 6.58 1.98
CA VAL A 86 13.30 6.68 3.41
C VAL A 86 13.95 8.02 3.66
N GLU A 87 13.25 8.89 4.37
CA GLU A 87 13.77 10.18 4.80
C GLU A 87 14.15 10.08 6.27
N GLY A 88 15.34 10.60 6.58
CA GLY A 88 15.82 10.70 7.94
C GLY A 88 16.56 12.01 8.16
N GLU A 89 16.98 12.23 9.39
CA GLU A 89 17.64 13.47 9.82
C GLU A 89 18.84 13.87 8.94
N ARG A 90 19.54 12.88 8.37
CA ARG A 90 20.78 13.08 7.61
C ARG A 90 20.59 13.06 6.09
N GLY A 91 19.37 12.85 5.59
CA GLY A 91 19.09 12.90 4.16
C GLY A 91 17.94 11.99 3.72
N ARG A 92 18.03 11.50 2.48
CA ARG A 92 17.05 10.57 1.89
C ARG A 92 17.75 9.37 1.25
N LEU A 93 17.12 8.22 1.30
CA LEU A 93 17.62 6.95 0.77
C LEU A 93 16.51 6.24 0.01
N LEU A 94 16.81 5.68 -1.16
CA LEU A 94 15.87 4.84 -1.90
C LEU A 94 16.16 3.37 -1.60
N VAL A 95 15.18 2.67 -1.05
CA VAL A 95 15.24 1.24 -0.72
C VAL A 95 14.32 0.46 -1.64
N THR A 96 14.87 -0.51 -2.36
CA THR A 96 14.11 -1.43 -3.20
C THR A 96 13.99 -2.78 -2.51
N LEU A 97 12.76 -3.22 -2.28
CA LEU A 97 12.43 -4.51 -1.70
C LEU A 97 11.80 -5.39 -2.78
N LYS A 98 12.19 -6.67 -2.79
CA LYS A 98 11.56 -7.71 -3.61
C LYS A 98 10.98 -8.77 -2.70
N GLN A 99 9.71 -9.05 -2.89
CA GLN A 99 8.97 -10.11 -2.20
C GLN A 99 8.45 -11.09 -3.24
N LEU A 100 8.72 -12.38 -3.07
CA LEU A 100 8.18 -13.43 -3.93
C LEU A 100 6.75 -13.78 -3.49
N ASP A 101 5.86 -14.03 -4.44
CA ASP A 101 4.48 -14.44 -4.14
C ASP A 101 4.49 -15.76 -3.36
N GLY A 102 3.94 -15.76 -2.14
CA GLY A 102 3.91 -16.91 -1.25
C GLY A 102 5.14 -17.10 -0.36
N ALA A 103 6.15 -16.23 -0.46
CA ALA A 103 7.30 -16.23 0.44
C ALA A 103 7.16 -15.14 1.52
N GLN A 104 7.50 -15.48 2.76
CA GLN A 104 7.61 -14.53 3.87
C GLN A 104 8.95 -13.78 3.87
N ASP A 105 9.90 -14.22 3.05
CA ASP A 105 11.24 -13.66 3.01
C ASP A 105 11.28 -12.41 2.12
N VAL A 106 11.79 -11.32 2.67
CA VAL A 106 11.87 -10.00 2.02
C VAL A 106 13.32 -9.71 1.73
N GLU A 107 13.68 -9.66 0.45
CA GLU A 107 15.05 -9.37 0.05
C GLU A 107 15.21 -7.87 -0.26
N VAL A 108 16.14 -7.21 0.45
CA VAL A 108 16.61 -5.87 0.06
C VAL A 108 17.47 -6.01 -1.18
N THR A 109 16.92 -5.70 -2.35
CA THR A 109 17.63 -5.87 -3.61
C THR A 109 18.57 -4.70 -3.90
N GLN A 110 18.25 -3.50 -3.45
CA GLN A 110 19.05 -2.32 -3.77
C GLN A 110 18.85 -1.17 -2.78
N ILE A 111 19.97 -0.58 -2.35
CA ILE A 111 20.02 0.68 -1.60
C ILE A 111 20.75 1.70 -2.47
N ARG A 112 20.05 2.76 -2.87
CA ARG A 112 20.61 3.85 -3.68
C ARG A 112 20.56 5.16 -2.92
N ARG A 113 21.69 5.86 -2.91
CA ARG A 113 21.72 7.28 -2.54
C ARG A 113 21.19 8.12 -3.71
N PRO A 114 20.48 9.22 -3.44
CA PRO A 114 20.08 10.20 -4.44
C PRO A 114 21.30 10.89 -5.08
#